data_AF-A0A932Y4L5-F1
#
_entry.id   AF-A0A932Y4L5-F1
#
_cell.length_a   1.000
_cell.length_b   1.000
_cell.length_c   1.000
_cell.angle_alpha   90.00
_cell.angle_beta   90.00
_cell.angle_gamma   90.00
#
_symmetry.space_group_name_H-M   'P 1'
#
loop_
_entity.id
_entity.type
_entity.pdbx_description
1 polymer ?
#
loop_
_entity_poly.entity_id
_entity_poly.type
_entity_poly.pdbx_seq_one_letter_code
_entity_poly.pdbx_strand_id
1 'polypeptide(L)' 'MGAAKIMTISLPPQMSKEIQKLAQEEQRTISELIREAFRQYKMNRVLEAGRREGKRSRHGKKLTDDEIERLIDELRK' A
#
# COMPACT_ATOMS: atom_id res chain seq x y z
N MET A 1 -20.83 7.28 -4.34
CA MET A 1 -19.75 7.78 -3.45
C MET A 1 -20.36 7.92 -2.06
N GLY A 2 -19.91 7.15 -1.07
CA GLY A 2 -20.41 7.29 0.30
C GLY A 2 -19.95 8.62 0.91
N ALA A 3 -20.79 9.22 1.76
CA ALA A 3 -20.46 10.48 2.43
C ALA A 3 -19.18 10.33 3.29
N ALA A 4 -18.34 11.37 3.30
CA ALA A 4 -17.15 11.39 4.15
C ALA A 4 -17.55 11.50 5.63
N LYS A 5 -16.97 10.65 6.48
CA LYS A 5 -17.14 10.70 7.94
C LYS A 5 -15.97 11.43 8.59
N ILE A 6 -16.27 12.38 9.49
CA ILE A 6 -15.24 13.06 10.29
C ILE A 6 -14.68 12.09 11.32
N MET A 7 -13.36 12.05 11.43
CA MET A 7 -12.63 11.24 12.41
C MET A 7 -11.63 12.13 13.15
N THR A 8 -11.63 12.04 14.47
CA THR A 8 -10.62 12.69 15.32
C THR A 8 -9.61 11.66 15.74
N ILE A 9 -8.32 11.97 15.55
CA ILE A 9 -7.22 11.08 15.92
C ILE A 9 -6.19 11.87 16.73
N SER A 10 -5.59 11.21 17.72
CA SER A 10 -4.45 11.76 18.47
C SER A 10 -3.16 11.31 17.82
N LEU A 11 -2.25 12.25 17.58
CA LEU A 11 -0.93 11.99 16.99
C LEU A 11 0.17 12.50 17.93
N PRO A 12 1.34 11.86 17.95
CA PRO A 12 2.51 12.42 18.61
C PRO A 12 2.80 13.85 18.10
N PRO A 13 3.20 14.79 18.96
CA PRO A 13 3.38 16.20 18.58
C PRO A 13 4.35 16.38 17.40
N GLN A 14 5.43 15.60 17.36
CA GLN A 14 6.41 15.64 16.27
C GLN A 14 5.79 15.17 14.96
N MET A 15 5.08 14.04 14.98
CA MET A 15 4.40 13.49 13.81
C MET A 15 3.35 14.45 13.24
N SER A 16 2.60 15.15 14.10
CA SER A 16 1.63 16.15 13.64
C SER A 16 2.30 17.30 12.88
N LYS A 17 3.49 17.75 13.31
CA LYS A 17 4.25 18.80 12.64
C LYS A 17 4.77 18.33 11.28
N GLU A 18 5.28 17.11 11.21
CA GLU A 18 5.76 16.50 9.97
C GLU A 18 4.65 16.35 8.94
N ILE A 19 3.48 15.86 9.34
CA ILE A 19 2.30 15.73 8.47
C ILE A 19 1.85 17.09 7.94
N GLN A 20 1.82 18.12 8.79
CA GLN A 20 1.46 19.48 8.38
C GLN A 20 2.45 20.03 7.35
N LYS A 21 3.74 19.88 7.62
CA LYS A 21 4.81 20.35 6.73
C LYS A 21 4.73 19.64 5.37
N LEU A 22 4.61 18.31 5.36
CA LEU A 22 4.54 17.53 4.12
C LEU A 22 3.30 17.89 3.30
N ALA A 23 2.14 18.04 3.95
CA ALA A 23 0.92 18.46 3.27
C ALA A 23 1.06 19.86 2.62
N GLN A 24 1.76 20.78 3.29
CA GLN A 24 2.06 22.11 2.74
C GLN A 24 3.02 22.04 1.54
N GLU A 25 4.10 21.27 1.65
CA GLU A 25 5.09 21.07 0.59
C GLU A 25 4.46 20.46 -0.67
N GLU A 26 3.54 19.51 -0.51
CA GLU A 26 2.84 18.87 -1.62
C GLU A 26 1.62 19.65 -2.13
N GLN A 27 1.25 20.78 -1.50
CA GLN A 27 0.02 21.53 -1.79
C GLN A 27 -1.26 20.68 -1.69
N ARG A 28 -1.35 19.86 -0.63
CA ARG A 28 -2.46 18.93 -0.38
C ARG A 28 -3.07 19.13 0.99
N THR A 29 -4.28 18.62 1.19
CA THR A 29 -4.88 18.58 2.52
C THR A 29 -4.32 17.41 3.34
N ILE A 30 -4.27 17.58 4.67
CA ILE A 30 -3.88 16.50 5.59
C ILE A 30 -4.77 15.25 5.39
N SER A 31 -6.07 15.45 5.16
CA SER A 31 -6.98 14.32 4.93
C SER A 31 -6.66 13.55 3.65
N GLU A 32 -6.18 14.21 2.59
CA GLU A 32 -5.72 13.52 1.38
C GLU A 32 -4.47 12.71 1.62
N LEU A 33 -3.48 13.32 2.29
CA LEU A 33 -2.23 12.66 2.64
C LEU A 33 -2.46 11.41 3.49
N ILE A 34 -3.30 11.51 4.54
CA ILE A 34 -3.65 10.37 5.40
C ILE A 34 -4.41 9.28 4.63
N ARG A 35 -5.36 9.66 3.77
CA ARG A 35 -6.09 8.68 2.94
C ARG A 35 -5.16 7.94 1.98
N GLU A 36 -4.19 8.63 1.41
CA GLU A 36 -3.17 8.03 0.55
C GLU A 36 -2.25 7.08 1.33
N ALA A 37 -1.71 7.53 2.46
CA ALA A 37 -0.89 6.71 3.32
C ALA A 37 -1.62 5.41 3.73
N PHE A 38 -2.92 5.50 4.03
CA PHE A 38 -3.73 4.32 4.32
C PHE A 38 -3.89 3.37 3.12
N ARG A 39 -4.08 3.89 1.90
CA ARG A 39 -4.11 3.06 0.69
C ARG A 39 -2.80 2.33 0.46
N GLN A 40 -1.68 3.03 0.61
CA GLN A 40 -0.34 2.44 0.49
C GLN A 40 -0.09 1.38 1.56
N TYR A 41 -0.47 1.64 2.81
CA TYR A 41 -0.37 0.67 3.90
C TYR A 41 -1.14 -0.62 3.58
N LYS A 42 -2.39 -0.51 3.08
CA LYS A 42 -3.19 -1.66 2.66
C LYS A 42 -2.50 -2.45 1.54
N MET A 43 -2.04 -1.76 0.50
CA MET A 43 -1.36 -2.41 -0.63
C MET A 43 -0.12 -3.17 -0.16
N ASN A 44 0.72 -2.53 0.67
CA ASN A 44 1.92 -3.15 1.22
C ASN A 44 1.58 -4.39 2.05
N ARG A 45 0.50 -4.35 2.84
CA ARG A 45 0.05 -5.52 3.62
C ARG A 45 -0.40 -6.69 2.74
N VAL A 46 -1.08 -6.41 1.62
CA VAL A 46 -1.48 -7.44 0.65
C VAL A 46 -0.24 -8.05 -0.01
N LEU A 47 0.70 -7.21 -0.47
CA LEU A 47 1.95 -7.68 -1.06
C LEU A 47 2.78 -8.51 -0.08
N GLU A 48 2.86 -8.11 1.18
CA GLU A 48 3.54 -8.88 2.23
C GLU A 48 2.89 -10.24 2.47
N ALA A 49 1.56 -10.33 2.45
CA ALA A 49 0.84 -11.60 2.54
C ALA A 49 1.16 -12.50 1.34
N GLY A 50 1.03 -11.97 0.12
CA GLY A 50 1.35 -12.70 -1.11
C GLY A 50 2.82 -13.15 -1.18
N ARG A 51 3.77 -12.34 -0.69
CA ARG A 51 5.18 -12.74 -0.59
C ARG A 51 5.39 -13.88 0.39
N ARG A 52 4.70 -13.88 1.53
CA ARG A 52 4.79 -14.97 2.51
C ARG A 52 4.21 -16.26 1.95
N GLU A 53 3.08 -16.18 1.27
CA GLU A 53 2.47 -17.34 0.60
C GLU A 53 3.35 -17.84 -0.54
N GLY A 54 3.83 -16.97 -1.43
CA GLY A 54 4.75 -17.33 -2.50
C GLY A 54 6.05 -17.99 -2.01
N LYS A 55 6.62 -17.53 -0.88
CA LYS A 55 7.78 -18.16 -0.24
C LYS A 55 7.47 -19.55 0.37
N ARG A 56 6.24 -19.78 0.83
CA ARG A 56 5.81 -21.08 1.36
C ARG A 56 5.47 -22.07 0.25
N SER A 57 4.83 -21.60 -0.80
CA SER A 57 4.42 -22.41 -1.95
C SER A 57 5.60 -22.77 -2.85
N ARG A 58 6.65 -21.94 -2.88
CA ARG A 58 7.90 -22.26 -3.59
C ARG A 58 8.96 -22.81 -2.65
N HIS A 59 9.06 -24.14 -2.63
CA HIS A 59 10.23 -24.87 -2.16
C HIS A 59 11.48 -24.53 -3.04
N GLY A 60 12.03 -23.32 -2.92
CA GLY A 60 13.38 -22.97 -3.40
C GLY A 60 13.58 -22.80 -4.92
N LYS A 61 12.61 -23.07 -5.79
CA LYS A 61 12.79 -22.90 -7.25
C LYS A 61 12.58 -21.43 -7.68
N LYS A 62 13.59 -20.83 -8.31
CA LYS A 62 13.44 -19.58 -9.07
C LYS A 62 12.60 -19.85 -10.32
N LEU A 63 11.74 -18.89 -10.69
CA LEU A 63 10.93 -18.93 -11.92
C LEU A 63 11.90 -18.53 -13.04
N THR A 64 11.86 -19.24 -14.14
CA THR A 64 12.42 -18.76 -15.41
C THR A 64 11.48 -17.74 -16.03
N ASP A 65 12.01 -16.88 -16.89
CA ASP A 65 11.22 -15.83 -17.54
C ASP A 65 10.04 -16.41 -18.36
N ASP A 66 10.26 -17.55 -19.03
CA ASP A 66 9.23 -18.29 -19.78
C ASP A 66 8.08 -18.82 -18.89
N GLU A 67 8.34 -19.09 -17.62
CA GLU A 67 7.31 -19.53 -16.67
C GLU A 67 6.53 -18.34 -16.10
N ILE A 68 7.18 -17.17 -15.97
CA ILE A 68 6.51 -15.92 -15.56
C ILE A 68 5.53 -15.49 -16.64
N GLU A 69 5.94 -15.52 -17.91
CA GLU A 69 5.10 -15.09 -19.03
C GLU A 69 3.85 -15.96 -19.17
N ARG A 70 3.99 -17.29 -19.03
CA ARG A 70 2.85 -18.22 -19.01
C ARG A 70 1.86 -17.95 -17.87
N LEU A 71 2.36 -17.67 -16.67
CA LEU A 71 1.51 -17.34 -15.51
C LEU A 71 0.73 -16.03 -15.70
N ILE A 72 1.35 -15.02 -16.33
CA ILE A 72 0.70 -13.73 -16.58
C ILE A 72 -0.40 -13.87 -17.63
N ASP A 73 -0.16 -14.62 -18.70
CA ASP A 73 -1.16 -14.86 -19.75
C ASP A 73 -2.37 -15.64 -19.24
N GLU A 74 -2.17 -16.57 -18.32
CA GLU A 74 -3.24 -17.33 -17.69
C GLU A 74 -4.15 -16.46 -16.79
N LEU A 75 -3.60 -15.44 -16.12
CA LEU A 75 -4.34 -14.50 -15.28
C LEU A 75 -5.06 -13.38 -16.06
N ARG A 76 -4.72 -13.18 -17.34
CA ARG A 76 -5.31 -12.13 -18.19
C ARG A 76 -6.56 -12.61 -18.94
N LYS A 77 -6.90 -13.91 -18.88
CA LYS A 77 -8.16 -14.47 -19.38
C LYS A 77 -9.30 -14.29 -18.39
#